data_AF-A0A5F2HUG1-F1
#
_entry.id   AF-A0A5F2HUG1-F1
#
_cell.length_a   1.000
_cell.length_b   1.000
_cell.length_c   1.000
_cell.angle_alpha   90.00
_cell.angle_beta   90.00
_cell.angle_gamma   90.00
#
_symmetry.space_group_name_H-M   'P 1'
#
loop_
_entity.id
_entity.type
_entity.pdbx_description
1 polymer ?
#
loop_
_entity_poly.entity_id
_entity_poly.type
_entity_poly.pdbx_seq_one_letter_code
_entity_poly.pdbx_strand_id
1 'polypeptide(L)'
;SFFMQLAADIGADSYMLVAIVHDQDRNDARIVSSNWIFDAIELIGKRLIANLALGPLTVAPGVRPKPLVAAHAPEAGALLTGEEARLLDVLGHA
;
A
#
# COMPACT_ATOMS: atom_id res chain seq x y z
N SER A 1 -21.20 2.14 -2.17
CA SER A 1 -20.29 3.31 -2.14
C SER A 1 -19.37 3.22 -3.35
N PHE A 2 -19.11 4.33 -4.05
CA PHE A 2 -18.34 4.36 -5.31
C PHE A 2 -16.95 3.71 -5.18
N PHE A 3 -16.16 4.07 -4.17
CA PHE A 3 -14.78 3.54 -4.02
C PHE A 3 -14.72 2.05 -3.68
N MET A 4 -15.70 1.52 -2.94
CA MET A 4 -15.80 0.08 -2.68
C MET A 4 -16.10 -0.70 -3.95
N GLN A 5 -16.99 -0.19 -4.80
CA GLN A 5 -17.29 -0.83 -6.08
C GLN A 5 -16.06 -0.79 -7.00
N LEU A 6 -15.38 0.36 -7.08
CA LEU A 6 -14.15 0.50 -7.85
C LEU A 6 -13.06 -0.48 -7.39
N ALA A 7 -12.88 -0.64 -6.07
CA ALA A 7 -11.93 -1.59 -5.50
C ALA A 7 -12.29 -3.03 -5.91
N ALA A 8 -13.56 -3.42 -5.77
CA ALA A 8 -14.04 -4.72 -6.19
C ALA A 8 -13.85 -4.99 -7.70
N ASP A 9 -14.10 -3.98 -8.54
CA ASP A 9 -13.96 -4.08 -10.01
C ASP A 9 -12.51 -4.37 -10.44
N ILE A 10 -11.51 -3.96 -9.64
CA ILE A 10 -10.09 -4.26 -9.87
C ILE A 10 -9.57 -5.45 -9.03
N GLY A 11 -10.46 -6.16 -8.32
CA GLY A 11 -10.11 -7.28 -7.45
C GLY A 11 -9.38 -6.89 -6.16
N ALA A 12 -9.49 -5.63 -5.73
CA ALA A 12 -8.90 -5.16 -4.49
C ALA A 12 -9.92 -5.25 -3.33
N ASP A 13 -9.51 -5.88 -2.23
CA ASP A 13 -10.34 -5.97 -1.02
C ASP A 13 -10.39 -4.66 -0.24
N SER A 14 -9.34 -3.85 -0.38
CA SER A 14 -9.15 -2.64 0.42
C SER A 14 -8.64 -1.45 -0.37
N TYR A 15 -9.10 -0.25 -0.01
CA TYR A 15 -8.72 1.01 -0.61
C TYR A 15 -8.42 2.07 0.45
N MET A 16 -7.56 3.01 0.09
CA MET A 16 -7.30 4.22 0.85
C MET A 16 -7.12 5.40 -0.10
N LEU A 17 -7.87 6.47 0.13
CA LEU A 17 -7.74 7.76 -0.56
C LEU A 17 -7.05 8.74 0.39
N VAL A 18 -5.91 9.27 -0.05
CA VAL A 18 -5.03 10.13 0.75
C VAL A 18 -4.79 11.45 0.04
N ALA A 19 -4.86 12.56 0.77
CA ALA A 19 -4.35 13.85 0.33
C ALA A 19 -2.96 14.06 0.94
N ILE A 20 -1.97 14.35 0.10
CA ILE A 20 -0.61 14.69 0.55
C ILE A 20 -0.52 16.20 0.69
N VAL A 21 -0.31 16.64 1.92
CA VAL A 21 -0.12 18.06 2.25
C VAL A 21 1.38 18.27 2.44
N HIS A 22 1.97 19.18 1.66
CA HIS A 22 3.32 19.68 1.91
C HIS A 22 3.21 20.80 2.94
N ASP A 23 3.72 20.57 4.15
CA ASP A 23 4.03 21.63 5.10
C ASP A 23 5.57 21.78 5.19
N GLN A 24 6.03 22.97 5.53
CA GLN A 24 7.36 23.54 5.26
C GLN A 24 8.58 22.65 5.57
N ASP A 25 8.45 21.58 6.35
CA ASP A 25 9.52 20.59 6.61
C ASP A 25 9.07 19.11 6.55
N ARG A 26 7.79 18.80 6.30
CA ARG A 26 7.26 17.42 6.28
C ARG A 26 6.07 17.23 5.34
N ASN A 27 6.08 16.09 4.66
CA ASN A 27 4.92 15.57 3.95
C ASN A 27 4.01 14.83 4.92
N ASP A 28 2.78 15.32 5.08
CA ASP A 28 1.75 14.65 5.88
C ASP A 28 0.69 14.01 4.98
N ALA A 29 0.30 12.79 5.36
CA ALA A 29 -0.74 12.03 4.70
C ALA A 29 -2.06 12.22 5.45
N ARG A 30 -3.01 12.92 4.82
CA ARG A 30 -4.37 13.04 5.32
C ARG A 30 -5.27 12.01 4.64
N ILE A 31 -5.74 11.03 5.40
CA ILE A 31 -6.69 10.03 4.90
C ILE A 31 -8.06 10.71 4.73
N VAL A 32 -8.57 10.70 3.51
CA VAL A 32 -9.89 11.26 3.13
C VAL A 32 -10.98 10.19 3.24
N SER A 33 -10.67 8.97 2.80
CA SER A 33 -11.57 7.81 2.88
C SER A 33 -10.77 6.52 2.85
N SER A 34 -11.17 5.51 3.61
CA SER A 34 -10.58 4.17 3.56
C SER A 34 -11.57 3.14 4.08
N ASN A 35 -11.43 1.90 3.64
CA ASN A 35 -12.09 0.73 4.23
C ASN A 35 -11.12 -0.15 5.04
N TRP A 36 -9.89 0.32 5.28
CA TRP A 36 -8.93 -0.38 6.13
C TRP A 36 -9.37 -0.31 7.59
N ILE A 37 -9.07 -1.38 8.34
CA ILE A 37 -9.25 -1.38 9.80
C ILE A 37 -8.29 -0.38 10.43
N PHE A 38 -8.76 0.30 11.48
CA PHE A 38 -8.00 1.38 12.13
C PHE A 38 -6.62 0.91 12.65
N ASP A 39 -6.56 -0.26 13.28
CA ASP A 39 -5.33 -0.82 13.83
C ASP A 39 -4.24 -1.00 12.75
N ALA A 40 -4.62 -1.39 11.54
CA ALA A 40 -3.68 -1.51 10.42
C ALA A 40 -3.15 -0.15 9.97
N ILE A 41 -3.99 0.89 10.00
CA ILE A 41 -3.60 2.27 9.69
C ILE A 41 -2.62 2.79 10.76
N GLU A 42 -2.88 2.53 12.03
CA GLU A 42 -1.98 2.91 13.12
C GLU A 42 -0.64 2.19 13.05
N LEU A 43 -0.66 0.88 12.76
CA LEU A 43 0.55 0.06 12.64
C LEU A 43 1.46 0.55 11.51
N ILE A 44 0.89 0.84 10.33
CA ILE A 44 1.66 1.36 9.18
C ILE A 44 2.15 2.79 9.47
N GLY A 45 1.28 3.61 10.05
CA GLY A 45 1.55 5.00 10.39
C GLY A 45 1.52 5.94 9.18
N LYS A 46 1.06 7.17 9.41
CA LYS A 46 0.88 8.20 8.36
C LYS A 46 2.16 8.55 7.61
N ARG A 47 3.32 8.47 8.28
CA ARG A 47 4.63 8.74 7.65
C ARG A 47 4.94 7.73 6.54
N LEU A 48 4.68 6.45 6.77
CA LEU A 48 4.91 5.42 5.76
C LEU A 48 3.90 5.58 4.61
N ILE A 49 2.64 5.89 4.92
CA ILE A 49 1.61 6.19 3.91
C ILE A 49 2.04 7.38 3.02
N ALA A 50 2.56 8.46 3.62
CA ALA A 50 3.08 9.61 2.87
C ALA A 50 4.28 9.22 2.00
N ASN A 51 5.21 8.43 2.52
CA ASN A 51 6.36 7.94 1.78
C ASN A 51 5.96 7.02 0.61
N LEU A 52 4.94 6.19 0.77
CA LEU A 52 4.41 5.35 -0.31
C LEU A 52 3.79 6.23 -1.40
N ALA A 53 2.96 7.21 -1.01
CA ALA A 53 2.27 8.12 -1.93
C ALA A 53 3.21 9.03 -2.74
N LEU A 54 4.41 9.30 -2.22
CA LEU A 54 5.46 10.06 -2.89
C LEU A 54 6.58 9.16 -3.46
N GLY A 55 6.44 7.86 -3.25
CA GLY A 55 7.46 6.87 -3.56
C GLY A 55 7.36 6.39 -5.02
N PRO A 56 8.34 5.57 -5.44
CA PRO A 56 8.42 5.06 -6.81
C PRO A 56 7.31 4.03 -7.14
N LEU A 57 6.55 3.59 -6.13
CA LEU A 57 5.46 2.61 -6.27
C LEU A 57 4.13 3.26 -6.65
N THR A 58 4.04 4.58 -6.55
CA THR A 58 2.89 5.36 -7.04
C THR A 58 3.20 6.03 -8.36
N VAL A 59 2.18 6.17 -9.19
CA VAL A 59 2.31 6.75 -10.53
C VAL A 59 1.24 7.82 -10.75
N ALA A 60 1.52 8.77 -11.64
CA ALA A 60 0.57 9.79 -12.04
C ALA A 60 -0.64 9.18 -12.77
N PRO A 61 -1.81 9.84 -12.77
CA PRO A 61 -2.97 9.40 -13.56
C PRO A 61 -2.61 9.16 -15.04
N GLY A 62 -3.13 8.07 -15.61
CA GLY A 62 -2.85 7.66 -16.99
C GLY A 62 -1.58 6.83 -17.16
N VAL A 63 -0.77 6.66 -16.12
CA VAL A 63 0.39 5.75 -16.10
C VAL A 63 -0.01 4.43 -15.43
N ARG A 64 0.49 3.31 -15.93
CA ARG A 64 0.24 1.99 -15.32
C ARG A 64 1.01 1.87 -14.00
N PRO A 65 0.35 1.59 -12.85
CA PRO A 65 1.03 1.40 -11.59
C PRO A 65 1.85 0.10 -11.61
N LYS A 66 2.91 0.06 -10.80
CA LYS A 66 3.66 -1.17 -10.53
C LYS A 66 3.16 -1.78 -9.23
N PRO A 67 2.73 -3.05 -9.21
CA PRO A 67 2.32 -3.69 -7.97
C PRO A 67 3.51 -3.80 -7.01
N LEU A 68 3.25 -3.56 -5.73
CA LEU A 68 4.18 -3.94 -4.66
C LEU A 68 3.93 -5.42 -4.35
N VAL A 69 4.94 -6.23 -4.63
CA VAL A 69 4.89 -7.66 -4.35
C VAL A 69 5.62 -7.94 -3.05
N ALA A 70 4.89 -8.40 -2.03
CA ALA A 70 5.46 -8.68 -0.71
C ALA A 70 6.53 -9.80 -0.78
N ALA A 71 6.30 -10.83 -1.61
CA ALA A 71 7.25 -11.92 -1.80
C ALA A 71 8.63 -11.47 -2.34
N HIS A 72 8.70 -10.32 -3.02
CA HIS A 72 9.94 -9.76 -3.57
C HIS A 72 10.57 -8.68 -2.68
N ALA A 73 10.10 -8.51 -1.45
CA ALA A 73 10.68 -7.53 -0.55
C ALA A 73 12.16 -7.89 -0.26
N PRO A 74 13.12 -7.00 -0.57
CA PRO A 74 14.55 -7.32 -0.53
C PRO A 74 15.07 -7.68 0.87
N GLU A 75 14.39 -7.23 1.92
CA GLU A 75 14.72 -7.56 3.32
C GLU A 75 13.89 -8.72 3.89
N ALA A 76 13.03 -9.35 3.09
CA ALA A 76 12.22 -10.48 3.54
C ALA A 76 13.07 -11.67 4.00
N GLY A 77 14.25 -11.89 3.40
CA GLY A 77 15.13 -13.02 3.75
C GLY A 77 15.69 -13.00 5.17
N ALA A 78 15.63 -11.85 5.86
CA ALA A 78 15.98 -11.75 7.28
C ALA A 78 14.78 -11.94 8.22
N LEU A 79 13.56 -11.82 7.70
CA LEU A 79 12.29 -11.88 8.45
C LEU A 79 11.55 -13.20 8.22
N LEU A 80 11.76 -13.84 7.07
CA LEU A 80 11.10 -15.04 6.60
C LEU A 80 12.14 -16.07 6.17
N THR A 81 11.88 -17.31 6.50
CA THR A 81 12.59 -18.46 5.95
C THR A 81 12.28 -18.61 4.45
N GLY A 82 13.14 -19.32 3.72
CA GLY A 82 12.92 -19.57 2.28
C GLY A 82 11.63 -20.33 1.96
N GLU A 83 11.12 -21.11 2.92
CA GLU A 83 9.84 -21.82 2.79
C GLU A 83 8.63 -20.89 2.98
N GLU A 84 8.69 -19.98 3.96
CA GLU A 84 7.65 -18.96 4.17
C GLU A 84 7.54 -18.00 2.98
N ALA A 85 8.69 -17.60 2.41
CA ALA A 85 8.71 -16.79 1.19
C ALA A 85 8.06 -17.52 0.00
N ARG A 86 8.31 -18.83 -0.15
CA ARG A 86 7.70 -19.66 -1.20
C ARG A 86 6.21 -19.86 -1.00
N LEU A 87 5.76 -19.99 0.25
CA LEU A 87 4.34 -20.09 0.59
C LEU A 87 3.57 -18.81 0.25
N LEU A 88 4.16 -17.64 0.52
CA LEU A 88 3.58 -16.36 0.11
C LEU A 88 3.39 -16.27 -1.40
N ASP A 89 4.40 -16.72 -2.17
CA ASP A 89 4.34 -16.74 -3.64
C ASP A 89 3.22 -17.66 -4.15
N VAL A 90 3.15 -18.89 -3.66
CA VAL A 90 2.11 -19.87 -4.03
C VAL A 90 0.69 -19.40 -3.67
N LEU A 91 0.53 -18.65 -2.59
CA LEU A 91 -0.77 -18.13 -2.13
C LEU A 91 -1.20 -16.85 -2.86
N GLY A 92 -0.43 -16.36 -3.83
CA GLY A 92 -0.76 -15.16 -4.59
C GLY A 92 -0.45 -13.86 -3.85
N HIS A 93 0.45 -13.91 -2.86
CA HIS A 93 1.09 -12.73 -2.28
C HIS A 93 2.40 -12.33 -3.04
N ALA A 94 2.56 -12.88 -4.25
CA ALA A 94 3.58 -12.58 -5.26
C ALA A 94 3.09 -11.62 -6.37
#